data_AF-A0A840WML6-F1
#
_entry.id   AF-A0A840WML6-F1
#
_cell.length_a   1.000
_cell.length_b   1.000
_cell.length_c   1.000
_cell.angle_alpha   90.00
_cell.angle_beta   90.00
_cell.angle_gamma   90.00
#
_symmetry.space_group_name_H-M   'P 1'
#
loop_
_entity.id
_entity.type
_entity.pdbx_description
1 polymer ?
#
loop_
_entity_poly.entity_id
_entity_poly.type
_entity_poly.pdbx_seq_one_letter_code
_entity_poly.pdbx_strand_id
1 'polypeptide(L)'
;MAPSPDSLIVIAAIILVFVPLAVIARAIGQRRRWRDPHRLFTWEQKKILLTRARWRCEHKHPLWLRCRATTGLQADHIVPWSRGGATAIANGAALCQRHNARKSNRMPSPLYRWRLRQRRRKYS
;
A
#
# COMPACT_ATOMS: atom_id res chain seq x y z
N MET A 1 21.70 -42.60 -27.79
CA MET A 1 21.72 -41.71 -28.97
C MET A 1 21.93 -40.30 -28.48
N ALA A 2 23.01 -39.65 -28.90
CA ALA A 2 23.23 -38.25 -28.59
C ALA A 2 22.18 -37.39 -29.32
N PRO A 3 21.70 -36.28 -28.70
CA PRO A 3 20.79 -35.35 -29.37
C PRO A 3 21.44 -34.80 -30.64
N SER A 4 20.66 -34.68 -31.72
CA SER A 4 21.11 -34.03 -32.95
C SER A 4 21.40 -32.54 -32.69
N PRO A 5 22.28 -31.89 -33.48
CA PRO A 5 22.59 -30.46 -33.33
C PRO A 5 21.34 -29.58 -33.33
N ASP A 6 20.34 -29.91 -34.15
CA ASP A 6 19.07 -29.16 -34.23
C ASP A 6 18.26 -29.25 -32.94
N SER A 7 18.23 -30.44 -32.33
CA SER A 7 17.55 -30.63 -31.04
C SER A 7 18.22 -29.85 -29.91
N LEU A 8 19.55 -29.70 -29.94
CA LEU A 8 20.30 -28.87 -28.99
C LEU A 8 19.97 -27.37 -29.16
N ILE A 9 19.84 -26.89 -30.40
CA ILE A 9 19.47 -25.50 -30.70
C ILE A 9 18.05 -25.20 -30.18
N VAL A 10 17.10 -26.11 -30.43
CA VAL A 10 15.72 -25.96 -29.95
C VAL A 10 15.66 -25.95 -28.43
N ILE A 11 16.37 -26.86 -27.76
CA ILE A 11 16.44 -26.90 -26.30
C ILE A 11 17.04 -25.60 -25.74
N ALA A 12 18.14 -25.11 -26.33
CA ALA A 12 18.77 -23.87 -25.92
C ALA A 12 17.83 -22.66 -26.07
N ALA A 13 17.10 -22.57 -27.19
CA ALA A 13 16.11 -21.52 -27.43
C ALA A 13 14.95 -21.56 -26.41
N ILE A 14 14.45 -22.76 -26.08
CA ILE A 14 13.41 -22.95 -25.06
C ILE A 14 13.92 -22.46 -23.69
N ILE A 15 15.11 -22.88 -23.29
CA ILE A 15 15.70 -22.46 -22.01
C ILE A 15 15.87 -20.93 -21.96
N LEU A 16 16.38 -20.33 -23.04
CA LEU A 16 16.61 -18.89 -23.15
C LEU A 16 15.32 -18.06 -23.03
N VAL A 17 14.17 -18.62 -23.40
CA VAL A 17 12.87 -17.94 -23.29
C VAL A 17 12.21 -18.22 -21.94
N PHE A 18 12.05 -19.48 -21.57
CA PHE A 18 11.21 -19.86 -20.43
C PHE A 18 11.89 -19.64 -19.07
N VAL A 19 13.22 -19.75 -18.97
CA VAL A 19 13.91 -19.49 -17.71
C VAL A 19 13.82 -18.02 -17.30
N PRO A 20 14.12 -17.03 -18.15
CA PRO A 20 13.92 -15.62 -17.80
C PRO A 20 12.46 -15.29 -17.46
N LEU A 21 11.50 -15.82 -18.23
CA LEU A 21 10.07 -15.62 -17.94
C LEU A 21 9.70 -16.16 -16.55
N ALA A 22 10.18 -17.36 -16.20
CA ALA A 22 9.95 -17.94 -14.88
C ALA A 22 10.60 -17.12 -13.76
N VAL A 23 11.83 -16.62 -13.96
CA VAL A 23 12.52 -15.75 -12.99
C VAL A 23 11.76 -14.44 -12.79
N ILE A 24 11.32 -13.79 -13.87
CA ILE A 24 10.50 -12.57 -13.81
C ILE A 24 9.18 -12.82 -13.09
N ALA A 25 8.48 -13.90 -13.43
CA ALA A 25 7.22 -14.27 -12.78
C ALA A 25 7.42 -14.51 -11.27
N ARG A 26 8.49 -15.20 -10.86
CA ARG A 26 8.84 -15.41 -9.45
C ARG A 26 9.16 -14.08 -8.76
N ALA A 27 9.93 -13.20 -9.38
CA ALA A 27 10.27 -11.89 -8.83
C ALA A 27 9.02 -11.02 -8.62
N ILE A 28 8.10 -11.00 -9.59
CA ILE A 28 6.81 -10.30 -9.47
C ILE A 28 5.97 -10.92 -8.34
N GLY A 29 5.91 -12.25 -8.27
CA GLY A 29 5.19 -12.97 -7.22
C GLY A 29 5.73 -12.66 -5.81
N GLN A 30 7.05 -12.66 -5.63
CA GLN A 30 7.71 -12.29 -4.38
C GLN A 30 7.41 -10.84 -4.01
N ARG A 31 7.54 -9.89 -4.96
CA ARG A 31 7.20 -8.48 -4.75
C ARG A 31 5.75 -8.29 -4.31
N ARG A 32 4.79 -9.03 -4.89
CA ARG A 32 3.37 -8.98 -4.50
C ARG A 32 3.11 -9.55 -3.10
N ARG A 33 3.94 -10.48 -2.63
CA ARG A 33 3.83 -11.09 -1.29
C ARG A 33 4.55 -10.30 -0.21
N TRP A 34 5.50 -9.45 -0.58
CA TRP A 34 6.23 -8.63 0.35
C TRP A 34 5.28 -7.70 1.12
N ARG A 35 5.49 -7.65 2.44
CA ARG A 35 4.80 -6.77 3.37
C ARG A 35 5.85 -6.21 4.31
N ASP A 36 5.63 -4.99 4.77
CA ASP A 36 6.46 -4.40 5.81
C ASP A 36 6.47 -5.33 7.04
N PRO A 37 7.63 -5.72 7.60
CA PRO A 37 7.66 -6.59 8.78
C PRO A 37 6.93 -5.96 9.98
N HIS A 38 6.89 -4.63 10.06
CA HIS A 38 6.18 -3.92 11.11
C HIS A 38 4.80 -3.52 10.61
N ARG A 39 3.75 -4.16 11.13
CA ARG A 39 2.36 -3.77 10.82
C ARG A 39 1.91 -2.56 11.62
N LEU A 40 2.33 -2.45 12.89
CA LEU A 40 1.80 -1.47 13.81
C LEU A 40 2.68 -0.22 13.84
N PHE A 41 2.05 0.95 13.82
CA PHE A 41 2.75 2.20 14.10
C PHE A 41 3.20 2.24 15.56
N THR A 42 4.39 2.79 15.81
CA THR A 42 4.86 3.09 17.18
C THR A 42 4.01 4.21 17.79
N TRP A 43 4.16 4.44 19.09
CA TRP A 43 3.44 5.51 19.77
C TRP A 43 3.81 6.90 19.24
N GLU A 44 5.10 7.14 18.98
CA GLU A 44 5.65 8.37 18.42
C GLU A 44 5.07 8.61 17.04
N GLN A 45 5.04 7.57 16.20
CA GLN A 45 4.44 7.63 14.87
C GLN A 45 2.94 7.95 14.95
N LYS A 46 2.20 7.30 15.87
CA LYS A 46 0.77 7.61 16.09
C LYS A 46 0.58 9.09 16.47
N LYS A 47 1.40 9.62 17.39
CA LYS A 47 1.34 11.03 17.80
C LYS A 47 1.59 11.96 16.62
N ILE A 48 2.62 11.71 15.80
CA ILE A 48 2.88 12.47 14.57
C ILE A 48 1.67 12.46 13.62
N LEU A 49 1.07 11.29 13.41
CA LEU A 49 -0.08 11.13 12.53
C LEU A 49 -1.32 11.89 13.03
N LEU A 50 -1.60 11.83 14.33
CA LEU A 50 -2.72 12.52 14.96
C LEU A 50 -2.52 14.04 14.97
N THR A 51 -1.32 14.51 15.31
CA THR A 51 -0.95 15.93 15.30
C THR A 51 -1.00 16.51 13.89
N ARG A 52 -0.43 15.84 12.88
CA ARG A 52 -0.55 16.25 11.47
C ARG A 52 -2.01 16.34 11.04
N ALA A 53 -2.85 15.44 11.54
CA ALA A 53 -4.28 15.48 11.28
C ALA A 53 -5.03 16.52 12.13
N ARG A 54 -4.37 17.34 12.96
CA ARG A 54 -5.01 18.28 13.89
C ARG A 54 -6.08 17.61 14.75
N TRP A 55 -5.78 16.40 15.23
CA TRP A 55 -6.68 15.61 16.09
C TRP A 55 -8.08 15.45 15.50
N ARG A 56 -8.16 15.23 14.19
CA ARG A 56 -9.42 15.07 13.46
C ARG A 56 -9.31 13.99 12.40
N CYS A 57 -10.36 13.22 12.20
CA CYS A 57 -10.41 12.19 11.17
C CYS A 57 -10.11 12.77 9.76
N GLU A 58 -9.21 12.13 9.01
CA GLU A 58 -8.78 12.53 7.67
C GLU A 58 -9.67 11.97 6.55
N HIS A 59 -10.64 11.11 6.89
CA HIS A 59 -11.58 10.56 5.91
C HIS A 59 -12.42 11.64 5.24
N LYS A 60 -12.70 11.43 3.95
CA LYS A 60 -13.46 12.34 3.09
C LYS A 60 -14.41 11.53 2.25
N HIS A 61 -15.67 11.93 2.23
CA HIS A 61 -16.60 11.40 1.24
C HIS A 61 -16.25 11.97 -0.14
N PRO A 62 -16.49 11.24 -1.24
CA PRO A 62 -16.37 11.78 -2.60
C PRO A 62 -17.03 13.16 -2.76
N LEU A 63 -18.24 13.32 -2.22
CA LEU A 63 -19.04 14.55 -2.32
C LEU A 63 -19.05 15.45 -1.06
N TRP A 64 -18.36 15.11 0.04
CA TRP A 64 -18.51 15.83 1.31
C TRP A 64 -17.21 16.42 1.86
N LEU A 65 -17.38 17.23 2.90
CA LEU A 65 -16.33 17.76 3.76
C LEU A 65 -15.65 16.64 4.57
N ARG A 66 -14.46 16.97 5.09
CA ARG A 66 -13.69 16.10 5.99
C ARG A 66 -14.55 15.72 7.20
N CYS A 67 -14.49 14.45 7.59
CA CYS A 67 -15.16 13.96 8.80
C CYS A 67 -14.88 14.86 10.01
N ARG A 68 -15.90 15.17 10.82
CA ARG A 68 -15.81 16.05 11.99
C ARG A 68 -15.34 15.35 13.27
N ALA A 69 -15.26 14.02 13.28
CA ALA A 69 -14.85 13.27 14.46
C ALA A 69 -13.44 13.64 14.93
N THR A 70 -13.31 13.98 16.21
CA THR A 70 -12.07 14.33 16.92
C THR A 70 -11.70 13.31 18.00
N THR A 71 -12.63 12.45 18.40
CA THR A 71 -12.43 11.37 19.39
C THR A 71 -12.36 10.00 18.72
N GLY A 72 -11.84 9.01 19.45
CA GLY A 72 -11.71 7.62 18.96
C GLY A 72 -10.87 7.52 17.68
N LEU A 73 -9.85 8.36 17.56
CA LEU A 73 -8.96 8.39 16.40
C LEU A 73 -7.92 7.29 16.49
N GLN A 74 -7.66 6.68 15.34
CA GLN A 74 -6.74 5.57 15.16
C GLN A 74 -5.80 5.93 14.00
N ALA A 75 -4.53 5.55 14.14
CA ALA A 75 -3.58 5.59 13.04
C ALA A 75 -3.78 4.35 12.16
N ASP A 76 -4.06 4.56 10.88
CA ASP A 76 -4.27 3.50 9.90
C ASP A 76 -3.52 3.80 8.59
N HIS A 77 -3.21 2.77 7.82
CA HIS A 77 -2.49 2.91 6.55
C HIS A 77 -3.42 3.35 5.42
N ILE A 78 -3.05 4.38 4.66
CA ILE A 78 -3.73 4.82 3.45
C ILE A 78 -3.78 3.67 2.44
N VAL A 79 -2.62 3.13 2.07
CA VAL A 79 -2.50 1.85 1.37
C VAL A 79 -2.45 0.75 2.44
N PRO A 80 -3.42 -0.17 2.49
CA PRO A 80 -3.47 -1.21 3.52
C PRO A 80 -2.18 -2.03 3.58
N TRP A 81 -1.71 -2.33 4.79
CA TRP A 81 -0.55 -3.19 5.02
C TRP A 81 -0.67 -4.56 4.33
N SER A 82 -1.87 -5.16 4.38
CA SER A 82 -2.16 -6.43 3.71
C SER A 82 -2.08 -6.38 2.17
N ARG A 83 -2.00 -5.18 1.60
CA ARG A 83 -1.81 -4.90 0.17
C ARG A 83 -0.41 -4.37 -0.14
N GLY A 84 0.56 -4.53 0.77
CA GLY A 84 1.94 -4.08 0.61
C GLY A 84 2.21 -2.62 1.00
N GLY A 85 1.28 -1.97 1.72
CA GLY A 85 1.51 -0.62 2.23
C GLY A 85 2.52 -0.60 3.38
N ALA A 86 3.58 0.20 3.26
CA ALA A 86 4.60 0.36 4.29
C ALA A 86 4.07 1.08 5.55
N THR A 87 4.59 0.74 6.71
CA THR A 87 4.33 1.41 7.99
C THR A 87 5.23 2.63 8.11
N ALA A 88 4.88 3.66 7.34
CA ALA A 88 5.60 4.92 7.28
C ALA A 88 4.64 6.10 7.52
N ILE A 89 5.15 7.21 8.07
CA ILE A 89 4.37 8.43 8.32
C ILE A 89 3.67 8.94 7.04
N ALA A 90 4.32 8.79 5.88
CA ALA A 90 3.74 9.14 4.59
C ALA A 90 2.48 8.31 4.25
N ASN A 91 2.48 7.03 4.62
CA ASN A 91 1.37 6.11 4.39
C ASN A 91 0.35 6.11 5.56
N GLY A 92 0.66 6.67 6.72
CA GLY A 92 -0.31 6.75 7.83
C GLY A 92 -1.36 7.84 7.63
N ALA A 93 -2.55 7.64 8.20
CA ALA A 93 -3.62 8.62 8.31
C ALA A 93 -4.38 8.47 9.64
N ALA A 94 -4.92 9.56 10.17
CA ALA A 94 -5.79 9.51 11.35
C ALA A 94 -7.24 9.26 10.92
N LEU A 95 -7.85 8.17 11.38
CA LEU A 95 -9.23 7.80 11.08
C LEU A 95 -10.01 7.59 12.37
N CYS A 96 -11.28 8.00 12.42
CA CYS A 96 -12.17 7.56 13.49
C CYS A 96 -12.54 6.08 13.30
N GLN A 97 -12.90 5.40 14.39
CA GLN A 97 -13.27 3.97 14.40
C GLN A 97 -14.23 3.59 13.26
N ARG A 98 -15.31 4.35 13.04
CA ARG A 98 -16.29 4.10 11.96
C ARG A 98 -15.64 4.08 10.56
N HIS A 99 -14.80 5.07 10.27
CA HIS A 99 -14.17 5.17 8.96
C HIS A 99 -13.01 4.19 8.79
N ASN A 100 -12.29 3.87 9.87
CA ASN A 100 -11.27 2.84 9.87
C ASN A 100 -11.89 1.47 9.54
N ALA A 101 -12.96 1.09 10.26
CA ALA A 101 -13.68 -0.16 10.03
C ALA A 101 -14.26 -0.24 8.59
N ARG A 102 -14.89 0.84 8.10
CA ARG A 102 -15.42 0.88 6.73
C ARG A 102 -14.34 0.79 5.66
N LYS A 103 -13.17 1.38 5.89
CA LYS A 103 -12.04 1.30 4.97
C LYS A 103 -11.52 -0.13 4.87
N SER A 104 -11.32 -0.80 6.00
CA SER A 104 -10.78 -2.16 6.05
C SER A 104 -9.51 -2.27 5.17
N ASN A 105 -9.42 -3.30 4.32
CA ASN A 105 -8.34 -3.55 3.37
C ASN A 105 -8.59 -2.97 1.97
N ARG A 106 -9.53 -2.03 1.80
CA ARG A 106 -9.85 -1.44 0.50
C ARG A 106 -8.73 -0.53 0.03
N MET A 107 -8.34 -0.67 -1.22
CA MET A 107 -7.38 0.24 -1.85
C MET A 107 -8.01 1.61 -2.05
N PRO A 108 -7.33 2.71 -1.63
CA PRO A 108 -7.81 4.05 -1.88
C PRO A 108 -7.72 4.39 -3.37
N SER A 109 -8.75 5.05 -3.91
CA SER A 109 -8.71 5.52 -5.30
C SER A 109 -7.60 6.58 -5.50
N PRO A 110 -7.08 6.75 -6.73
CA PRO A 110 -6.16 7.85 -7.06
C PRO A 110 -6.72 9.22 -6.66
N LEU A 111 -8.00 9.47 -6.94
CA LEU A 111 -8.69 10.71 -6.56
C LEU A 111 -8.69 10.93 -5.03
N TYR A 112 -8.96 9.88 -4.24
CA TYR A 112 -8.90 9.98 -2.77
C TYR A 112 -7.50 10.37 -2.29
N ARG A 113 -6.45 9.73 -2.83
CA ARG A 113 -5.05 10.01 -2.48
C ARG A 113 -4.65 11.44 -2.85
N TRP A 114 -5.02 11.90 -4.05
CA TRP A 114 -4.78 13.27 -4.48
C TRP A 114 -5.48 14.28 -3.57
N ARG A 115 -6.78 14.10 -3.29
CA ARG A 115 -7.53 14.98 -2.37
C ARG A 115 -6.98 14.94 -0.95
N LEU A 116 -6.44 13.80 -0.49
CA LEU A 116 -5.76 13.69 0.79
C LEU A 116 -4.51 14.58 0.81
N ARG A 117 -3.64 14.41 -0.19
CA ARG A 117 -2.40 15.18 -0.36
C ARG A 117 -2.65 16.69 -0.44
N GLN A 118 -3.59 17.13 -1.28
CA GLN A 118 -3.90 18.56 -1.43
C GLN A 118 -4.38 19.20 -0.13
N ARG A 119 -5.10 18.44 0.71
CA ARG A 119 -5.56 18.99 1.98
C ARG A 119 -4.46 19.06 3.02
N ARG A 120 -3.55 18.06 3.07
CA ARG A 120 -2.42 18.08 3.99
C ARG A 120 -1.56 19.34 3.77
N ARG A 121 -1.39 19.78 2.51
CA ARG A 121 -0.75 21.07 2.18
C ARG A 121 -1.38 22.30 2.85
N LYS A 122 -2.64 22.25 3.29
CA LYS A 122 -3.32 23.38 3.95
C LYS A 122 -3.10 23.44 5.47
N TYR A 123 -2.50 22.41 6.07
CA TYR A 123 -2.30 22.33 7.52
C TYR A 123 -0.98 21.64 7.91
N SER A 124 -0.08 21.45 6.95
CA SER A 124 1.31 21.03 7.16
C SER A 124 2.20 22.25 7.16
#